data_AF-A0A0A2MS82-F1
#
_entry.id   AF-A0A0A2MS82-F1
#
_cell.length_a   1.000
_cell.length_b   1.000
_cell.length_c   1.000
_cell.angle_alpha   90.00
_cell.angle_beta   90.00
_cell.angle_gamma   90.00
#
_symmetry.space_group_name_H-M   'P 1'
#
loop_
_entity.id
_entity.type
_entity.pdbx_description
1 polymer ?
#
loop_
_entity_poly.entity_id
_entity_poly.type
_entity_poly.pdbx_seq_one_letter_code
_entity_poly.pdbx_strand_id
1 'polypeptide(L)'
;METVGTILHLIDLFLFGGYGLFTLVLIIASLFLRHHPVIMGLANAANRIIIFAGLAYLVLWMSALTISLAADLPEDERASLLNRIAGPYAWAYWFQHIFYITLSQLLWFKWIARNRVTRLLIGFLLFLNFEKFVILVTSLHRDYLPSSWSMTQGYSLFGYALLGLTERLLFYGGLCVIYYFVKLEIDKRRDAVN
;
A
#
# COMPACT_ATOMS: atom_id res chain seq x y z
N MET A 1 -19.59 -5.40 -7.69
CA MET A 1 -18.68 -4.29 -7.34
C MET A 1 -17.86 -4.57 -6.10
N GLU A 2 -18.41 -5.25 -5.09
CA GLU A 2 -17.69 -5.59 -3.85
C GLU A 2 -16.37 -6.32 -4.09
N THR A 3 -16.33 -7.29 -5.00
CA THR A 3 -15.13 -8.10 -5.27
C THR A 3 -13.92 -7.29 -5.72
N VAL A 4 -14.07 -6.34 -6.64
CA VAL A 4 -12.97 -5.51 -7.13
C VAL A 4 -12.51 -4.51 -6.06
N GLY A 5 -13.47 -3.94 -5.32
CA GLY A 5 -13.17 -3.08 -4.16
C GLY A 5 -12.37 -3.81 -3.08
N THR A 6 -12.74 -5.06 -2.79
CA THR A 6 -11.98 -5.92 -1.87
C THR A 6 -10.56 -6.16 -2.38
N ILE A 7 -10.37 -6.46 -3.66
CA ILE A 7 -9.02 -6.67 -4.23
C ILE A 7 -8.17 -5.40 -4.11
N LEU A 8 -8.71 -4.22 -4.41
CA LEU A 8 -8.00 -2.96 -4.24
C LEU A 8 -7.61 -2.73 -2.78
N HIS A 9 -8.51 -3.03 -1.85
CA HIS A 9 -8.24 -2.96 -0.42
C HIS A 9 -7.13 -3.94 0.02
N LEU A 10 -7.12 -5.16 -0.52
CA LEU A 10 -6.07 -6.14 -0.25
C LEU A 10 -4.70 -5.67 -0.76
N ILE A 11 -4.65 -5.06 -1.95
CA ILE A 11 -3.42 -4.50 -2.50
C ILE A 11 -2.91 -3.37 -1.61
N ASP A 12 -3.78 -2.46 -1.19
CA ASP A 12 -3.41 -1.39 -0.26
C ASP A 12 -2.85 -1.94 1.05
N LEU A 13 -3.59 -2.84 1.68
CA LEU A 13 -3.25 -3.38 2.99
C LEU A 13 -1.93 -4.18 2.96
N PHE A 14 -1.80 -5.12 2.03
CA PHE A 14 -0.73 -6.11 2.02
C PHE A 14 0.47 -5.72 1.16
N LEU A 15 0.27 -4.97 0.07
CA LEU A 15 1.37 -4.57 -0.82
C LEU A 15 1.90 -3.18 -0.45
N PHE A 16 1.07 -2.14 -0.43
CA PHE A 16 1.52 -0.78 -0.08
C PHE A 16 1.92 -0.69 1.40
N GLY A 17 1.05 -1.13 2.31
CA GLY A 17 1.36 -1.21 3.74
C GLY A 17 2.53 -2.14 4.06
N GLY A 18 2.59 -3.30 3.39
CA GLY A 18 3.67 -4.27 3.57
C GLY A 18 5.04 -3.75 3.10
N TYR A 19 5.09 -3.02 1.97
CA TYR A 19 6.31 -2.40 1.47
C TYR A 19 6.92 -1.40 2.46
N GLY A 20 6.08 -0.58 3.10
CA GLY A 20 6.52 0.37 4.12
C GLY A 20 7.21 -0.32 5.31
N LEU A 21 6.56 -1.33 5.88
CA LEU A 21 7.11 -2.10 7.00
C LEU A 21 8.36 -2.89 6.61
N PHE A 22 8.36 -3.53 5.44
CA PHE A 22 9.50 -4.31 4.99
C PHE A 22 10.73 -3.44 4.70
N THR A 23 10.53 -2.27 4.10
CA THR A 23 11.61 -1.29 3.88
C THR A 23 12.20 -0.81 5.20
N LEU A 24 11.37 -0.56 6.21
CA LEU A 24 11.83 -0.21 7.56
C LEU A 24 12.70 -1.32 8.15
N VAL A 25 12.25 -2.57 8.09
CA VAL A 25 13.01 -3.74 8.57
C VAL A 25 14.35 -3.87 7.83
N LEU A 26 14.37 -3.71 6.50
CA LEU A 26 15.61 -3.77 5.71
C LEU A 26 16.61 -2.67 6.10
N ILE A 27 16.12 -1.47 6.41
CA ILE A 27 16.98 -0.37 6.85
C ILE A 27 17.57 -0.68 8.23
N ILE A 28 16.75 -1.14 9.17
CA ILE A 28 17.21 -1.56 10.50
C ILE A 28 18.24 -2.70 10.37
N ALA A 29 17.95 -3.73 9.57
CA ALA A 29 18.89 -4.81 9.30
C ALA A 29 20.21 -4.31 8.69
N SER A 30 20.16 -3.28 7.84
CA SER A 30 21.36 -2.68 7.23
C SER A 30 22.26 -1.93 8.23
N LEU A 31 21.76 -1.61 9.42
CA LEU A 31 22.56 -1.03 10.51
C LEU A 31 23.47 -2.07 11.14
N PHE A 32 23.00 -3.32 11.25
CA PHE A 32 23.75 -4.44 11.84
C PHE A 32 24.59 -5.19 10.82
N LEU A 33 24.03 -5.45 9.63
CA LEU A 33 24.65 -6.23 8.55
C LEU A 33 25.03 -5.30 7.39
N ARG A 34 26.04 -4.45 7.62
CA ARG A 34 26.49 -3.46 6.65
C ARG A 34 26.83 -4.11 5.30
N HIS A 35 26.24 -3.59 4.23
CA HIS A 35 26.53 -3.96 2.84
C HIS A 35 26.35 -5.44 2.47
N HIS A 36 25.56 -6.20 3.24
CA HIS A 36 25.31 -7.59 2.89
C HIS A 36 24.55 -7.69 1.55
N PRO A 37 25.02 -8.50 0.58
CA PRO A 37 24.45 -8.55 -0.77
C PRO A 37 22.98 -8.96 -0.77
N VAL A 38 22.56 -9.78 0.21
CA VAL A 38 21.15 -10.18 0.38
C VAL A 38 20.25 -8.98 0.69
N ILE A 39 20.67 -8.03 1.53
CA ILE A 39 19.85 -6.86 1.86
C ILE A 39 19.63 -5.98 0.62
N MET A 40 20.68 -5.79 -0.18
CA MET A 40 20.57 -5.06 -1.44
C MET A 40 19.67 -5.79 -2.44
N GLY A 41 19.81 -7.12 -2.51
CA GLY A 41 18.97 -7.99 -3.34
C GLY A 41 17.49 -7.90 -2.97
N LEU A 42 17.16 -8.04 -1.68
CA LEU A 42 15.80 -7.94 -1.15
C LEU A 42 15.21 -6.54 -1.32
N ALA A 43 16.01 -5.49 -1.15
CA ALA A 43 15.51 -4.13 -1.35
C ALA A 43 15.22 -3.84 -2.83
N ASN A 44 16.02 -4.38 -3.75
CA ASN A 44 15.75 -4.29 -5.19
C ASN A 44 14.54 -5.14 -5.60
N ALA A 45 14.35 -6.32 -4.98
CA ALA A 45 13.16 -7.13 -5.15
C ALA A 45 11.90 -6.38 -4.70
N ALA A 46 11.93 -5.81 -3.49
CA ALA A 46 10.84 -5.01 -2.94
C ALA A 46 10.46 -3.85 -3.86
N ASN A 47 11.43 -3.08 -4.36
CA ASN A 47 11.14 -1.99 -5.29
C ASN A 47 10.46 -2.49 -6.58
N ARG A 48 10.88 -3.63 -7.14
CA ARG A 48 10.28 -4.17 -8.37
C ARG A 48 8.85 -4.66 -8.15
N ILE A 49 8.60 -5.35 -7.03
CA ILE A 49 7.27 -5.85 -6.68
C ILE A 49 6.29 -4.69 -6.50
N ILE A 50 6.67 -3.65 -5.76
CA ILE A 50 5.76 -2.52 -5.50
C ILE A 50 5.45 -1.69 -6.75
N ILE A 51 6.43 -1.55 -7.65
CA ILE A 51 6.21 -0.88 -8.95
C ILE A 51 5.15 -1.63 -9.76
N PHE A 52 5.26 -2.96 -9.84
CA PHE A 52 4.32 -3.80 -10.55
C PHE A 52 2.93 -3.80 -9.89
N ALA A 53 2.91 -3.89 -8.55
CA ALA A 53 1.67 -3.79 -7.77
C ALA A 53 0.95 -2.45 -8.00
N GLY A 54 1.68 -1.35 -8.09
CA GLY A 54 1.13 -0.03 -8.39
C GLY A 54 0.48 0.06 -9.78
N LEU A 55 1.06 -0.58 -10.79
CA LEU A 55 0.46 -0.66 -12.12
C LEU A 55 -0.79 -1.55 -12.12
N ALA A 56 -0.75 -2.71 -11.45
CA ALA A 56 -1.91 -3.57 -11.29
C ALA A 56 -3.06 -2.86 -10.57
N TYR A 57 -2.74 -2.11 -9.51
CA TYR A 57 -3.69 -1.28 -8.78
C TYR A 57 -4.35 -0.24 -9.68
N LEU A 58 -3.58 0.49 -10.50
CA LEU A 58 -4.10 1.46 -11.46
C LEU A 58 -5.11 0.81 -12.42
N VAL A 59 -4.76 -0.34 -13.02
CA VAL A 59 -5.64 -1.04 -13.96
C VAL A 59 -6.93 -1.49 -13.28
N LEU A 60 -6.82 -2.11 -12.10
CA LEU A 60 -7.98 -2.56 -11.33
C LEU A 60 -8.88 -1.39 -10.94
N TRP A 61 -8.32 -0.31 -10.45
CA TRP A 61 -9.09 0.85 -10.03
C TRP A 61 -9.78 1.55 -11.20
N MET A 62 -9.08 1.75 -12.33
CA MET A 62 -9.69 2.29 -13.54
C MET A 62 -10.81 1.39 -14.05
N SER A 63 -10.60 0.06 -14.04
CA SER A 63 -11.65 -0.89 -14.43
C SER A 63 -12.86 -0.83 -13.48
N ALA A 64 -12.64 -0.70 -12.17
CA ALA A 64 -13.69 -0.56 -11.18
C ALA A 64 -14.52 0.71 -11.41
N LEU A 65 -13.85 1.81 -11.76
CA LEU A 65 -14.50 3.08 -12.08
C LEU A 65 -15.31 3.00 -13.37
N THR A 66 -14.81 2.35 -14.42
CA THR A 66 -15.57 2.17 -15.66
C THR A 66 -16.80 1.28 -15.44
N ILE A 67 -16.65 0.18 -14.69
CA ILE A 67 -17.76 -0.71 -14.35
C ILE A 67 -18.80 0.02 -13.49
N SER A 68 -18.38 0.86 -12.53
CA SER A 68 -19.31 1.58 -11.68
C SER A 68 -20.11 2.65 -12.43
N LEU A 69 -19.49 3.32 -13.40
CA LEU A 69 -20.17 4.28 -14.27
C LEU A 69 -21.09 3.62 -15.31
N ALA A 70 -20.78 2.40 -15.74
CA ALA A 70 -21.57 1.66 -16.72
C ALA A 70 -22.69 0.80 -16.08
N ALA A 71 -22.67 0.62 -14.75
CA ALA A 71 -23.67 -0.16 -14.06
C ALA A 71 -25.01 0.57 -14.02
N ASP A 72 -26.09 -0.19 -14.22
CA ASP A 72 -27.46 0.29 -14.07
C ASP A 72 -27.79 0.32 -12.57
N LEU A 73 -27.69 1.52 -11.98
CA LEU A 73 -27.91 1.77 -10.56
C LEU A 73 -29.20 2.57 -10.36
N PRO A 74 -29.93 2.36 -9.24
CA PRO A 74 -31.02 3.24 -8.84
C PRO A 74 -30.57 4.71 -8.82
N GLU A 75 -31.47 5.64 -9.15
CA GLU A 75 -31.15 7.08 -9.29
C GLU A 75 -30.43 7.65 -8.05
N ASP A 76 -30.83 7.23 -6.85
CA ASP A 76 -30.23 7.67 -5.59
C ASP A 76 -28.75 7.23 -5.46
N GLU A 77 -28.46 5.99 -5.83
CA GLU A 77 -27.10 5.44 -5.80
C GLU A 77 -26.22 6.03 -6.90
N ARG A 78 -26.82 6.26 -8.08
CA ARG A 78 -26.14 6.91 -9.21
C ARG A 78 -25.80 8.37 -8.88
N ALA A 79 -26.70 9.12 -8.28
CA ALA A 79 -26.46 10.48 -7.83
C ALA A 79 -25.37 10.54 -6.74
N SER A 80 -25.37 9.58 -5.81
CA SER A 80 -24.30 9.44 -4.81
C SER A 80 -22.94 9.15 -5.44
N LEU A 81 -22.87 8.23 -6.42
CA LEU A 81 -21.65 7.91 -7.16
C LEU A 81 -21.11 9.14 -7.92
N LEU A 82 -21.98 9.85 -8.63
CA LEU A 82 -21.60 11.07 -9.36
C LEU A 82 -21.10 12.16 -8.41
N ASN A 83 -21.71 12.32 -7.23
CA ASN A 83 -21.21 13.26 -6.21
C ASN A 83 -19.84 12.84 -5.64
N ARG A 84 -19.53 11.55 -5.55
CA ARG A 84 -18.20 11.08 -5.12
C ARG A 84 -17.13 11.34 -6.18
N ILE A 85 -17.47 11.18 -7.46
CA ILE A 85 -16.53 11.27 -8.58
C ILE A 85 -16.36 12.72 -9.06
N ALA A 86 -17.41 13.54 -9.02
CA ALA A 86 -17.47 14.89 -9.59
C ALA A 86 -18.04 15.97 -8.66
N GLY A 87 -18.44 15.61 -7.42
CA GLY A 87 -18.93 16.57 -6.44
C GLY A 87 -17.82 17.40 -5.78
N PRO A 88 -18.17 18.27 -4.81
CA PRO A 88 -17.24 19.20 -4.17
C PRO A 88 -16.07 18.51 -3.45
N TYR A 89 -16.25 17.25 -3.03
CA TYR A 89 -15.22 16.44 -2.37
C TYR A 89 -14.57 15.39 -3.29
N ALA A 90 -14.77 15.49 -4.60
CA ALA A 90 -14.18 14.57 -5.57
C ALA A 90 -12.65 14.48 -5.46
N TRP A 91 -11.99 15.60 -5.20
CA TRP A 91 -10.53 15.65 -5.04
C TRP A 91 -10.04 14.64 -3.99
N ALA A 92 -10.77 14.42 -2.89
CA ALA A 92 -10.38 13.48 -1.84
C ALA A 92 -10.48 12.03 -2.32
N TYR A 93 -11.50 11.70 -3.12
CA TYR A 93 -11.67 10.38 -3.74
C TYR A 93 -10.51 10.05 -4.70
N TRP A 94 -10.16 10.99 -5.58
CA TRP A 94 -9.10 10.81 -6.57
C TRP A 94 -7.70 10.81 -5.94
N PHE A 95 -7.48 11.67 -4.94
CA PHE A 95 -6.16 11.93 -4.38
C PHE A 95 -5.49 10.66 -3.85
N GLN A 96 -6.18 9.83 -3.07
CA GLN A 96 -5.59 8.60 -2.51
C GLN A 96 -5.04 7.67 -3.60
N HIS A 97 -5.85 7.42 -4.63
CA HIS A 97 -5.50 6.51 -5.71
C HIS A 97 -4.30 7.04 -6.51
N ILE A 98 -4.37 8.31 -6.91
CA ILE A 98 -3.30 8.97 -7.66
C ILE A 98 -2.01 9.03 -6.84
N PHE A 99 -2.11 9.27 -5.53
CA PHE A 99 -0.97 9.37 -4.63
C PHE A 99 -0.20 8.04 -4.54
N TYR A 100 -0.91 6.92 -4.32
CA TYR A 100 -0.27 5.60 -4.27
C TYR A 100 0.36 5.17 -5.59
N ILE A 101 -0.36 5.42 -6.70
CA ILE A 101 0.16 5.11 -8.03
C ILE A 101 1.42 5.95 -8.28
N THR A 102 1.38 7.26 -8.02
CA THR A 102 2.53 8.15 -8.22
C THR A 102 3.73 7.70 -7.37
N LEU A 103 3.53 7.44 -6.08
CA LEU A 103 4.60 7.00 -5.18
C LEU A 103 5.24 5.68 -5.61
N SER A 104 4.43 4.70 -6.02
CA SER A 104 4.94 3.43 -6.54
C SER A 104 5.77 3.63 -7.81
N GLN A 105 5.32 4.50 -8.73
CA GLN A 105 6.01 4.72 -10.00
C GLN A 105 7.28 5.57 -9.85
N LEU A 106 7.42 6.39 -8.80
CA LEU A 106 8.67 7.10 -8.53
C LEU A 106 9.87 6.15 -8.33
N LEU A 107 9.64 4.91 -7.93
CA LEU A 107 10.69 3.90 -7.75
C LEU A 107 11.28 3.39 -9.08
N TRP A 108 10.72 3.75 -10.24
CA TRP A 108 11.40 3.54 -11.53
C TRP A 108 12.70 4.34 -11.64
N PHE A 109 12.75 5.52 -11.03
CA PHE A 109 13.90 6.38 -11.11
C PHE A 109 15.04 5.82 -10.25
N LYS A 110 16.14 5.43 -10.90
CA LYS A 110 17.28 4.78 -10.25
C LYS A 110 17.90 5.62 -9.11
N TRP A 111 17.74 6.94 -9.11
CA TRP A 111 18.24 7.82 -8.05
C TRP A 111 17.36 7.76 -6.80
N ILE A 112 16.03 7.66 -6.99
CA ILE A 112 15.04 7.45 -5.92
C ILE A 112 15.17 6.03 -5.35
N ALA A 113 15.18 5.02 -6.22
CA ALA A 113 15.19 3.61 -5.83
C ALA A 113 16.46 3.16 -5.08
N ARG A 114 17.60 3.82 -5.31
CA ARG A 114 18.88 3.52 -4.65
C ARG A 114 19.03 4.20 -3.29
N ASN A 115 18.34 5.31 -3.05
CA ASN A 115 18.47 6.04 -1.80
C ASN A 115 17.60 5.40 -0.70
N ARG A 116 18.26 4.93 0.38
CA ARG A 116 17.60 4.31 1.53
C ARG A 116 16.56 5.22 2.18
N VAL A 117 16.88 6.51 2.32
CA VAL A 117 16.00 7.50 2.97
C VAL A 117 14.76 7.74 2.10
N THR A 118 14.95 7.86 0.79
CA THR A 118 13.84 8.05 -0.15
C THR A 118 12.90 6.85 -0.16
N ARG A 119 13.43 5.62 -0.14
CA ARG A 119 12.60 4.42 0.00
C ARG A 119 11.80 4.40 1.29
N LEU A 120 12.41 4.80 2.41
CA LEU A 120 11.71 4.88 3.70
C LEU A 120 10.56 5.89 3.67
N LEU A 121 10.80 7.07 3.10
CA LEU A 121 9.79 8.11 2.97
C LEU A 121 8.63 7.65 2.08
N ILE A 122 8.92 7.04 0.93
CA ILE A 122 7.89 6.44 0.07
C ILE A 122 7.14 5.33 0.82
N GLY A 123 7.85 4.46 1.54
CA GLY A 123 7.25 3.38 2.32
C GLY A 123 6.32 3.88 3.42
N PHE A 124 6.71 4.95 4.13
CA PHE A 124 5.87 5.59 5.12
C PHE A 124 4.61 6.21 4.51
N LEU A 125 4.77 6.93 3.39
CA LEU A 125 3.64 7.55 2.69
C LEU A 125 2.66 6.53 2.10
N LEU A 126 3.15 5.37 1.66
CA LEU A 126 2.33 4.23 1.22
C LEU A 126 1.66 3.49 2.37
N PHE A 127 2.26 3.50 3.57
CA PHE A 127 1.66 2.92 4.77
C PHE A 127 0.51 3.78 5.32
N LEU A 128 0.57 5.09 5.12
CA LEU A 128 -0.51 6.01 5.50
C LEU A 128 -1.73 5.81 4.60
N ASN A 129 -2.85 5.41 5.21
CA ASN A 129 -4.15 5.33 4.55
C ASN A 129 -4.88 6.68 4.67
N PHE A 130 -4.97 7.41 3.56
CA PHE A 130 -5.55 8.76 3.52
C PHE A 130 -7.05 8.75 3.78
N GLU A 131 -7.77 7.74 3.31
CA GLU A 131 -9.21 7.58 3.53
C GLU A 131 -9.52 7.46 5.02
N LYS A 132 -8.79 6.62 5.75
CA LYS A 132 -8.92 6.52 7.22
C LYS A 132 -8.51 7.80 7.93
N PHE A 133 -7.51 8.53 7.42
CA PHE A 133 -7.13 9.83 7.95
C PHE A 133 -8.24 10.88 7.75
N VAL A 134 -8.85 10.96 6.56
CA VAL A 134 -9.97 11.88 6.29
C VAL A 134 -11.19 11.52 7.13
N ILE A 135 -11.51 10.23 7.27
CA ILE A 135 -12.60 9.76 8.14
C ILE A 135 -12.34 10.18 9.60
N LEU A 136 -11.13 9.95 10.12
CA LEU A 136 -10.77 10.33 11.49
C LEU A 136 -10.87 11.84 11.70
N VAL A 137 -10.35 12.65 10.77
CA VAL A 137 -10.39 14.11 10.86
C VAL A 137 -11.85 14.59 10.81
N THR A 138 -12.67 14.05 9.91
CA THR A 138 -14.08 14.46 9.78
C THR A 138 -14.95 14.01 10.96
N SER A 139 -14.68 12.85 11.57
CA SER A 139 -15.40 12.38 12.77
C SER A 139 -15.03 13.20 14.02
N LEU A 140 -13.75 13.57 14.17
CA LEU A 140 -13.29 14.41 15.28
C LEU A 140 -13.94 15.80 15.31
N HIS A 141 -14.39 16.31 14.15
CA HIS A 141 -15.09 17.59 14.06
C HIS A 141 -16.59 17.51 14.39
N ARG A 142 -17.16 16.32 14.62
CA ARG A 142 -18.60 16.16 14.95
C ARG A 142 -18.85 15.52 16.30
N ASP A 143 -17.91 14.76 16.85
CA ASP A 143 -18.05 14.08 18.13
C ASP A 143 -17.33 14.83 19.26
N TYR A 144 -17.84 16.01 19.65
CA TYR A 144 -17.26 16.84 20.72
C TYR A 144 -17.92 16.66 22.10
N LEU A 145 -19.00 15.89 22.24
CA LEU A 145 -19.63 15.71 23.56
C LEU A 145 -18.77 14.79 24.44
N PRO A 146 -18.30 15.23 25.63
CA PRO A 146 -17.54 14.39 26.55
C PRO A 146 -18.30 13.15 27.04
N SER A 147 -19.64 13.15 26.91
CA SER A 147 -20.51 12.05 27.32
C SER A 147 -20.52 10.84 26.37
N SER A 148 -20.01 10.98 25.13
CA SER A 148 -19.88 9.85 24.19
C SER A 148 -18.54 9.12 24.30
N TRP A 149 -17.67 9.55 25.21
CA TRP A 149 -16.38 8.91 25.46
C TRP A 149 -16.57 7.64 26.27
N SER A 150 -17.02 6.57 25.61
CA SER A 150 -16.89 5.23 26.19
C SER A 150 -15.44 4.79 26.03
N MET A 151 -14.68 4.73 27.14
CA MET A 151 -13.41 4.02 27.19
C MET A 151 -13.67 2.54 26.96
N THR A 152 -13.52 2.07 25.72
CA THR A 152 -13.47 0.64 25.43
C THR A 152 -12.20 0.11 26.08
N GLN A 153 -12.31 -0.39 27.32
CA GLN A 153 -11.23 -1.12 27.98
C GLN A 153 -11.04 -2.46 27.27
N GLY A 154 -10.24 -2.44 26.21
CA GLY A 154 -9.88 -3.62 25.44
C GLY A 154 -8.38 -3.76 25.39
N TYR A 155 -7.80 -4.52 26.33
CA TYR A 155 -6.41 -4.98 26.30
C TYR A 155 -6.07 -5.84 25.06
N SER A 156 -6.99 -5.98 24.09
CA SER A 156 -6.83 -6.69 22.82
C SER A 156 -6.52 -5.80 21.63
N LEU A 157 -6.75 -4.47 21.67
CA LEU A 157 -6.56 -3.58 20.51
C LEU A 157 -5.08 -3.51 20.08
N PHE A 158 -4.18 -3.49 21.06
CA PHE A 158 -2.74 -3.57 20.83
C PHE A 158 -2.33 -4.91 20.20
N GLY A 159 -2.93 -6.02 20.66
CA GLY A 159 -2.70 -7.35 20.11
C GLY A 159 -3.13 -7.46 18.64
N TYR A 160 -4.34 -7.01 18.30
CA TYR A 160 -4.83 -7.01 16.93
C TYR A 160 -4.03 -6.06 16.02
N ALA A 161 -3.60 -4.91 16.53
CA ALA A 161 -2.75 -3.99 15.78
C ALA A 161 -1.39 -4.62 15.44
N LEU A 162 -0.75 -5.27 16.43
CA LEU A 162 0.51 -5.98 16.21
C LEU A 162 0.36 -7.14 15.23
N LEU A 163 -0.69 -7.95 15.38
CA LEU A 163 -1.00 -9.04 14.45
C LEU A 163 -1.14 -8.49 13.02
N GLY A 164 -1.93 -7.44 12.83
CA GLY A 164 -2.10 -6.80 11.53
C GLY A 164 -0.79 -6.25 10.94
N LEU A 165 0.14 -5.75 11.75
CA LEU A 165 1.47 -5.34 11.27
C LEU A 165 2.32 -6.55 10.87
N THR A 166 2.29 -7.62 11.67
CA THR A 166 3.05 -8.84 11.39
C THR A 166 2.56 -9.55 10.13
N GLU A 167 1.24 -9.64 9.92
CA GLU A 167 0.66 -10.25 8.72
C GLU A 167 1.12 -9.54 7.44
N ARG A 168 1.08 -8.20 7.43
CA ARG A 168 1.55 -7.39 6.29
C ARG A 168 3.03 -7.59 6.03
N LEU A 169 3.83 -7.62 7.09
CA LEU A 169 5.28 -7.84 6.99
C LEU A 169 5.59 -9.23 6.44
N LEU A 170 4.92 -10.27 6.94
CA LEU A 170 5.14 -11.65 6.52
C LEU A 170 4.70 -11.86 5.08
N PHE A 171 3.54 -11.35 4.69
CA PHE A 171 3.04 -11.47 3.32
C PHE A 171 3.98 -10.80 2.32
N TYR A 172 4.30 -9.52 2.53
CA TYR A 172 5.14 -8.78 1.60
C TYR A 172 6.60 -9.24 1.61
N GLY A 173 7.14 -9.49 2.81
CA GLY A 173 8.50 -10.01 2.98
C GLY A 173 8.67 -11.39 2.36
N GLY A 174 7.68 -12.28 2.51
CA GLY A 174 7.64 -13.58 1.88
C GLY A 174 7.71 -13.48 0.35
N LEU A 175 6.89 -12.62 -0.25
CA LEU A 175 6.94 -12.36 -1.71
C LEU A 175 8.32 -11.86 -2.16
N CYS A 176 8.94 -10.95 -1.41
CA CYS A 176 10.26 -10.42 -1.72
C CYS A 176 11.34 -11.51 -1.66
N VAL A 177 11.28 -12.38 -0.64
CA VAL A 177 12.22 -13.49 -0.46
C VAL A 177 12.08 -14.50 -1.58
N ILE A 178 10.84 -14.90 -1.91
CA ILE A 178 10.57 -15.83 -3.03
C ILE A 178 11.09 -15.25 -4.34
N TYR A 179 10.74 -13.99 -4.66
CA TYR A 179 11.22 -13.32 -5.86
C TYR A 179 12.75 -13.26 -5.92
N TYR A 180 13.40 -12.96 -4.79
CA TYR A 180 14.85 -12.91 -4.70
C TYR A 180 15.49 -14.27 -4.98
N PHE A 181 14.99 -15.35 -4.39
CA PHE A 181 15.50 -16.70 -4.63
C PHE A 181 15.30 -17.17 -6.07
N VAL A 182 14.11 -16.93 -6.64
CA VAL A 182 13.83 -17.24 -8.05
C VAL A 182 14.79 -16.51 -8.97
N LYS A 183 15.02 -15.21 -8.71
CA LYS A 183 15.94 -14.41 -9.50
C LYS A 183 17.39 -14.92 -9.39
N LEU A 184 17.84 -15.27 -8.18
CA LEU A 184 19.17 -15.85 -7.97
C LEU A 184 19.36 -17.14 -8.77
N GLU A 185 18.36 -18.02 -8.78
CA GLU A 185 18.42 -19.28 -9.50
C GLU A 185 18.46 -19.06 -11.03
N ILE A 186 17.68 -18.11 -11.53
CA ILE A 186 17.70 -17.73 -12.95
C ILE A 186 19.07 -17.17 -13.34
N ASP A 187 19.63 -16.26 -12.54
CA ASP A 187 20.94 -15.67 -12.82
C ASP A 187 22.05 -16.74 -12.80
N LYS A 188 22.05 -17.67 -11.82
CA LYS A 188 22.98 -18.81 -11.78
C LYS A 188 22.91 -19.69 -13.03
N ARG A 189 21.70 -20.01 -13.51
CA ARG A 189 21.51 -20.83 -14.72
C ARG A 189 21.98 -20.11 -15.98
N ARG A 190 21.77 -18.79 -16.07
CA ARG A 190 22.28 -17.98 -17.19
C ARG A 190 23.80 -17.99 -17.23
N ASP A 191 24.45 -17.89 -16.08
CA ASP A 191 25.91 -17.87 -15.98
C ASP A 191 26.55 -19.26 -16.21
N ALA A 192 25.77 -20.35 -16.10
CA ALA A 192 26.22 -21.70 -16.43
C ALA A 192 26.12 -22.05 -17.93
N VAL A 193 25.39 -21.25 -18.71
CA VAL A 193 25.17 -21.45 -20.16
C VAL A 193 26.10 -20.58 -21.01
N ASN A 194 26.68 -19.53 -20.43
CA ASN A 194 27.68 -18.65 -21.06
C ASN A 194 29.10 -19.09 -20.71
#